data_AF-A0A9E3LJN0-F1
#
_entry.id   AF-A0A9E3LJN0-F1
#
_cell.length_a   1.000
_cell.length_b   1.000
_cell.length_c   1.000
_cell.angle_alpha   90.00
_cell.angle_beta   90.00
_cell.angle_gamma   90.00
#
_symmetry.space_group_name_H-M   'P 1'
#
loop_
_entity.id
_entity.type
_entity.pdbx_description
1 polymer ?
#
loop_
_entity_poly.entity_id
_entity_poly.type
_entity_poly.pdbx_seq_one_letter_code
_entity_poly.pdbx_strand_id
1 'polypeptide(L)'
;MPRVPVYHLTPLRRLPLIEEEGLRTRADLSDLLGPIGELDERAPGTFGHGKRVSAFLDLAHAKTTTDEHGAGLVSFTVDPAKALAAPASARMGGDVAAYWEAARPLKAWLDEGDAPTDLEVHQNVPVRSKFLHIHAPLVGPEELGDYAPLVDAVADEDRLSAKALMHLAVIACEADFASADWYAACALAWRESEDPERLVRELVETDPDKVASAALAEYGTLAPDATARLRTVLDETRAWADENGLEHGRGLFARTALVLDQLPAHA
;
A
#
# COMPACT_ATOMS: atom_id res chain seq x y z
N MET A 1 -0.44 -22.53 19.39
CA MET A 1 -0.47 -21.07 19.60
C MET A 1 -1.11 -20.43 18.37
N PRO A 2 -1.99 -19.44 18.52
CA PRO A 2 -2.57 -18.75 17.37
C PRO A 2 -1.48 -18.03 16.55
N ARG A 3 -1.78 -17.76 15.27
CA ARG A 3 -0.98 -16.85 14.48
C ARG A 3 -1.08 -15.44 15.09
N VAL A 4 -0.03 -14.65 14.95
CA VAL A 4 0.01 -13.28 15.48
C VAL A 4 0.15 -12.27 14.33
N PRO A 5 -0.54 -11.12 14.40
CA PRO A 5 -0.37 -10.06 13.41
C PRO A 5 1.00 -9.41 13.57
N VAL A 6 1.57 -8.97 12.45
CA VAL A 6 2.77 -8.15 12.36
C VAL A 6 2.55 -7.08 11.30
N TYR A 7 3.26 -5.96 11.42
CA TYR A 7 3.07 -4.74 10.64
C TYR A 7 4.31 -4.42 9.81
N HIS A 8 4.15 -4.44 8.50
CA HIS A 8 5.19 -4.15 7.52
C HIS A 8 4.97 -2.75 6.93
N LEU A 9 6.05 -1.98 6.86
CA LEU A 9 6.09 -0.70 6.18
C LEU A 9 6.85 -0.79 4.88
N THR A 10 6.34 -0.08 3.88
CA THR A 10 6.88 -0.07 2.52
C THR A 10 6.66 1.29 1.85
N PRO A 11 7.47 1.69 0.86
CA PRO A 11 7.11 2.83 0.00
C PRO A 11 5.75 2.63 -0.65
N LEU A 12 4.98 3.71 -0.80
CA LEU A 12 3.62 3.66 -1.36
C LEU A 12 3.54 3.08 -2.76
N ARG A 13 4.58 3.29 -3.57
CA ARG A 13 4.71 2.70 -4.91
C ARG A 13 4.71 1.16 -4.93
N ARG A 14 4.93 0.50 -3.78
CA ARG A 14 4.87 -0.96 -3.66
C ARG A 14 3.52 -1.46 -3.14
N LEU A 15 2.63 -0.57 -2.72
CA LEU A 15 1.24 -0.95 -2.47
C LEU A 15 0.55 -1.19 -3.81
N PRO A 16 -0.16 -2.31 -4.00
CA PRO A 16 -1.06 -2.42 -5.13
C PRO A 16 -2.13 -1.31 -5.01
N LEU A 17 -2.60 -0.73 -6.12
CA LEU A 17 -3.62 0.35 -6.08
C LEU A 17 -5.02 -0.11 -6.49
N ILE A 18 -5.11 -1.17 -7.29
CA ILE A 18 -6.39 -1.66 -7.81
C ILE A 18 -6.69 -2.98 -7.15
N GLU A 19 -7.89 -3.17 -6.63
CA GLU A 19 -8.40 -4.50 -6.33
C GLU A 19 -8.78 -5.18 -7.64
N GLU A 20 -7.81 -5.52 -8.50
CA GLU A 20 -8.14 -6.43 -9.60
C GLU A 20 -8.54 -7.77 -8.98
N GLU A 21 -9.57 -8.42 -9.54
CA GLU A 21 -10.04 -9.78 -9.21
C GLU A 21 -8.91 -10.83 -9.36
N GLY A 22 -7.91 -10.76 -8.49
CA GLY A 22 -6.62 -11.37 -8.75
C GLY A 22 -5.49 -10.91 -7.83
N LEU A 23 -5.52 -9.67 -7.31
CA LEU A 23 -4.51 -9.20 -6.35
C LEU A 23 -4.64 -9.86 -4.97
N ARG A 24 -5.84 -10.39 -4.65
CA ARG A 24 -6.03 -11.41 -3.60
C ARG A 24 -5.41 -12.77 -3.93
N THR A 25 -4.73 -13.01 -5.05
CA THR A 25 -4.31 -14.39 -5.41
C THR A 25 -2.85 -14.64 -5.75
N ARG A 26 -1.99 -13.66 -6.07
CA ARG A 26 -0.60 -14.02 -6.46
C ARG A 26 0.53 -13.03 -6.13
N ALA A 27 0.28 -11.97 -5.39
CA ALA A 27 1.38 -11.20 -4.83
C ALA A 27 2.04 -12.01 -3.71
N ASP A 28 3.14 -12.69 -4.00
CA ASP A 28 4.07 -13.10 -2.96
C ASP A 28 4.62 -11.81 -2.37
N LEU A 29 4.19 -11.43 -1.16
CA LEU A 29 4.67 -10.20 -0.53
C LEU A 29 6.19 -10.11 -0.54
N SER A 30 6.90 -11.24 -0.54
CA SER A 30 8.34 -11.22 -0.64
C SER A 30 8.89 -10.71 -1.97
N ASP A 31 8.16 -10.91 -3.08
CA ASP A 31 8.58 -10.47 -4.41
C ASP A 31 8.32 -8.97 -4.61
N LEU A 32 7.30 -8.40 -3.94
CA LEU A 32 6.95 -6.98 -4.01
C LEU A 32 7.63 -6.14 -2.93
N LEU A 33 7.69 -6.65 -1.69
CA LEU A 33 8.19 -5.92 -0.53
C LEU A 33 9.68 -6.18 -0.27
N GLY A 34 10.25 -7.16 -0.96
CA GLY A 34 11.63 -7.56 -0.83
C GLY A 34 11.87 -8.44 0.42
N PRO A 35 13.10 -8.95 0.53
CA PRO A 35 14.21 -8.04 0.78
C PRO A 35 15.43 -8.36 -0.11
N ILE A 36 16.07 -7.31 -0.63
CA ILE A 36 17.28 -7.47 -1.42
C ILE A 36 18.28 -6.40 -0.96
N GLY A 37 19.14 -6.78 -0.01
CA GLY A 37 20.23 -5.97 0.53
C GLY A 37 21.18 -6.79 1.42
N GLU A 38 22.26 -6.16 1.91
CA GLU A 38 23.35 -6.83 2.67
C GLU A 38 22.90 -7.55 3.95
N LEU A 39 21.73 -7.18 4.50
CA LEU A 39 21.18 -7.78 5.72
C LEU A 39 20.71 -9.23 5.51
N ASP A 40 20.16 -9.55 4.34
CA ASP A 40 19.63 -10.87 4.02
C ASP A 40 20.72 -11.84 3.56
N GLU A 41 21.80 -11.33 2.97
CA GLU A 41 22.98 -12.11 2.60
C GLU A 41 23.66 -12.75 3.81
N ARG A 42 23.54 -12.12 5.00
CA ARG A 42 24.19 -12.54 6.25
C ARG A 42 23.29 -13.35 7.18
N ALA A 43 22.08 -13.68 6.76
CA ALA A 43 21.15 -14.46 7.56
C ALA A 43 21.57 -15.95 7.68
N PRO A 44 21.49 -16.58 8.88
CA PRO A 44 21.83 -17.99 9.06
C PRO A 44 20.76 -18.96 8.50
N GLY A 45 21.19 -20.12 7.99
CA GLY A 45 20.38 -21.31 7.68
C GLY A 45 19.87 -21.47 6.23
N THR A 46 18.99 -22.46 5.99
CA THR A 46 18.30 -22.77 4.70
C THR A 46 17.30 -21.69 4.25
N PHE A 47 17.38 -20.53 4.87
CA PHE A 47 16.47 -19.40 4.77
C PHE A 47 16.96 -18.35 3.76
N GLY A 48 17.95 -18.70 2.95
CA GLY A 48 18.38 -17.93 1.78
C GLY A 48 17.39 -18.05 0.62
N HIS A 49 17.56 -17.18 -0.38
CA HIS A 49 16.73 -16.98 -1.59
C HIS A 49 15.74 -15.80 -1.56
N GLY A 50 16.06 -14.69 -0.90
CA GLY A 50 15.39 -13.40 -1.19
C GLY A 50 13.89 -13.33 -0.89
N LYS A 51 13.36 -14.25 -0.06
CA LYS A 51 11.94 -14.35 0.27
C LYS A 51 11.57 -13.97 1.70
N ARG A 52 12.32 -13.05 2.31
CA ARG A 52 12.17 -12.69 3.72
C ARG A 52 11.38 -11.39 3.92
N VAL A 53 10.15 -11.49 4.39
CA VAL A 53 9.42 -10.27 4.77
C VAL A 53 9.71 -9.98 6.24
N SER A 54 10.17 -8.76 6.51
CA SER A 54 10.37 -8.23 7.87
C SER A 54 9.21 -7.33 8.26
N ALA A 55 8.76 -7.42 9.49
CA ALA A 55 7.64 -6.65 10.01
C ALA A 55 7.80 -6.47 11.53
N PHE A 56 7.11 -5.51 12.13
CA PHE A 56 7.15 -5.28 13.56
C PHE A 56 5.97 -5.95 14.27
N LEU A 57 6.19 -6.43 15.49
CA LEU A 57 5.11 -6.98 16.31
C LEU A 57 4.15 -5.86 16.78
N ASP A 58 4.70 -4.69 17.12
CA ASP A 58 3.92 -3.54 17.59
C ASP A 58 3.71 -2.50 16.48
N LEU A 59 2.45 -2.09 16.31
CA LEU A 59 2.08 -1.07 15.33
C LEU A 59 2.59 0.32 15.73
N ALA A 60 2.59 0.65 17.03
CA ALA A 60 3.04 1.96 17.47
C ALA A 60 4.53 2.15 17.15
N HIS A 61 5.35 1.13 17.41
CA HIS A 61 6.74 1.12 16.98
C HIS A 61 6.89 1.17 15.45
N ALA A 62 6.15 0.36 14.69
CA ALA A 62 6.21 0.41 13.22
C ALA A 62 6.02 1.84 12.71
N LYS A 63 5.02 2.57 13.20
CA LYS A 63 4.77 3.96 12.78
C LYS A 63 5.92 4.93 13.09
N THR A 64 6.82 4.61 14.01
CA THR A 64 8.00 5.44 14.27
C THR A 64 9.11 5.28 13.23
N THR A 65 9.03 4.26 12.35
CA THR A 65 10.02 3.96 11.31
C THR A 65 9.52 4.29 9.89
N THR A 66 8.41 5.03 9.78
CA THR A 66 7.82 5.45 8.50
C THR A 66 8.78 6.25 7.62
N ASP A 67 9.63 7.11 8.19
CA ASP A 67 10.63 7.86 7.41
C ASP A 67 11.69 6.95 6.77
N GLU A 68 11.97 5.80 7.38
CA GLU A 68 12.96 4.83 6.89
C GLU A 68 12.35 3.85 5.88
N HIS A 69 11.14 3.36 6.16
CA HIS A 69 10.54 2.25 5.42
C HIS A 69 9.41 2.66 4.49
N GLY A 70 8.92 3.89 4.60
CA GLY A 70 7.82 4.44 3.80
C GLY A 70 6.45 4.39 4.48
N ALA A 71 5.51 5.14 3.91
CA ALA A 71 4.17 5.37 4.45
C ALA A 71 3.15 4.26 4.11
N GLY A 72 3.50 3.27 3.28
CA GLY A 72 2.60 2.16 2.97
C GLY A 72 2.57 1.14 4.10
N LEU A 73 1.38 0.80 4.60
CA LEU A 73 1.21 -0.13 5.72
C LEU A 73 0.48 -1.39 5.27
N VAL A 74 1.10 -2.54 5.55
CA VAL A 74 0.53 -3.87 5.34
C VAL A 74 0.62 -4.64 6.64
N SER A 75 -0.45 -5.28 7.08
CA SER A 75 -0.36 -6.28 8.14
C SER A 75 -0.52 -7.68 7.59
N PHE A 76 0.13 -8.64 8.24
CA PHE A 76 -0.12 -10.04 8.00
C PHE A 76 0.07 -10.88 9.24
N THR A 77 -0.46 -12.09 9.22
CA THR A 77 -0.28 -13.01 10.36
C THR A 77 0.89 -13.96 10.14
N VAL A 78 1.69 -14.24 11.17
CA VAL A 78 2.80 -15.19 11.17
C VAL A 78 2.53 -16.39 12.09
N ASP A 79 3.18 -17.52 11.83
CA ASP A 79 3.27 -18.63 12.80
C ASP A 79 4.47 -18.37 13.72
N PRO A 80 4.27 -18.06 15.02
CA PRO A 80 5.38 -17.64 15.89
C PRO A 80 6.45 -18.72 16.10
N ALA A 81 6.12 -20.00 15.88
CA ALA A 81 7.09 -21.08 15.96
C ALA A 81 8.01 -21.15 14.72
N LYS A 82 7.64 -20.46 13.63
CA LYS A 82 8.34 -20.49 12.33
C LYS A 82 8.92 -19.14 11.92
N ALA A 83 8.68 -18.10 12.70
CA ALA A 83 9.26 -16.77 12.49
C ALA A 83 10.39 -16.53 13.50
N LEU A 84 11.47 -15.91 13.03
CA LEU A 84 12.55 -15.43 13.91
C LEU A 84 12.24 -13.99 14.32
N ALA A 85 12.65 -13.61 15.52
CA ALA A 85 12.49 -12.25 15.99
C ALA A 85 13.65 -11.80 16.88
N ALA A 86 13.96 -10.52 16.80
CA ALA A 86 14.93 -9.83 17.66
C ALA A 86 14.55 -8.33 17.77
N PRO A 87 14.95 -7.63 18.85
CA PRO A 87 14.75 -6.19 18.97
C PRO A 87 15.48 -5.45 17.85
N ALA A 88 14.78 -4.53 17.17
CA ALA A 88 15.37 -3.70 16.11
C ALA A 88 16.55 -2.87 16.64
N SER A 89 16.53 -2.46 17.92
CA SER A 89 17.63 -1.76 18.57
C SER A 89 18.96 -2.53 18.54
N ALA A 90 18.92 -3.87 18.44
CA ALA A 90 20.11 -4.70 18.34
C ALA A 90 20.85 -4.50 17.01
N ARG A 91 20.18 -4.00 15.96
CA ARG A 91 20.82 -3.63 14.68
C ARG A 91 21.68 -2.38 14.79
N MET A 92 21.30 -1.42 15.65
CA MET A 92 22.01 -0.14 15.79
C MET A 92 23.45 -0.30 16.28
N GLY A 93 23.81 -1.46 16.83
CA GLY A 93 25.20 -1.82 17.18
C GLY A 93 26.12 -2.07 15.99
N GLY A 94 25.60 -2.08 14.75
CA GLY A 94 26.38 -2.23 13.51
C GLY A 94 26.88 -3.64 13.20
N ASP A 95 26.73 -4.59 14.13
CA ASP A 95 27.09 -6.00 13.93
C ASP A 95 25.86 -6.83 13.52
N VAL A 96 25.66 -6.92 12.20
CA VAL A 96 24.58 -7.71 11.58
C VAL A 96 24.70 -9.20 11.92
N ALA A 97 25.90 -9.73 12.14
CA ALA A 97 26.08 -11.14 12.50
C ALA A 97 25.60 -11.39 13.93
N ALA A 98 25.98 -10.52 14.87
CA ALA A 98 25.51 -10.58 16.25
C ALA A 98 23.98 -10.45 16.37
N TYR A 99 23.35 -9.62 15.53
CA TYR A 99 21.89 -9.52 15.46
C TYR A 99 21.25 -10.89 15.18
N TRP A 100 21.75 -11.58 14.14
CA TRP A 100 21.20 -12.86 13.73
C TRP A 100 21.52 -14.01 14.68
N GLU A 101 22.67 -13.97 15.36
CA GLU A 101 23.01 -14.94 16.42
C GLU A 101 22.10 -14.78 17.66
N ALA A 102 21.67 -13.56 17.95
CA ALA A 102 20.76 -13.26 19.06
C ALA A 102 19.28 -13.50 18.72
N ALA A 103 18.93 -13.57 17.42
CA ALA A 103 17.57 -13.81 16.98
C ALA A 103 17.09 -15.22 17.37
N ARG A 104 15.87 -15.30 17.90
CA ARG A 104 15.25 -16.55 18.34
C ARG A 104 13.80 -16.65 17.86
N PRO A 105 13.15 -17.83 17.93
CA PRO A 105 11.76 -17.95 17.50
C PRO A 105 10.85 -16.95 18.21
N LEU A 106 9.93 -16.31 17.49
CA LEU A 106 8.97 -15.36 18.07
C LEU A 106 8.19 -15.98 19.22
N LYS A 107 7.92 -17.29 19.15
CA LYS A 107 7.31 -18.03 20.26
C LYS A 107 8.06 -17.91 21.59
N ALA A 108 9.40 -17.93 21.57
CA ALA A 108 10.19 -17.80 22.80
C ALA A 108 10.00 -16.43 23.45
N TRP A 109 9.93 -15.36 22.64
CA TRP A 109 9.62 -14.02 23.13
C TRP A 109 8.23 -13.93 23.76
N LEU A 110 7.22 -14.51 23.12
CA LEU A 110 5.83 -14.46 23.59
C LEU A 110 5.57 -15.35 24.82
N ASP A 111 6.33 -16.42 25.00
CA ASP A 111 6.20 -17.31 26.16
C ASP A 111 6.82 -16.69 27.43
N GLU A 112 7.77 -15.76 27.29
CA GLU A 112 8.50 -15.12 28.39
C GLU A 112 7.75 -13.92 29.01
N GLY A 113 6.63 -13.50 28.43
CA GLY A 113 5.80 -12.40 28.91
C GLY A 113 5.75 -11.24 27.92
N ASP A 114 5.92 -10.01 28.43
CA ASP A 114 5.85 -8.81 27.61
C ASP A 114 7.06 -8.74 26.67
N ALA A 115 6.80 -8.95 25.38
CA ALA A 115 7.81 -8.81 24.34
C ALA A 115 8.26 -7.34 24.20
N PRO A 116 9.53 -7.08 23.80
CA PRO A 116 9.97 -5.74 23.46
C PRO A 116 9.07 -5.08 22.41
N THR A 117 8.86 -3.77 22.53
CA THR A 117 8.00 -3.02 21.59
C THR A 117 8.62 -2.90 20.21
N ASP A 118 9.94 -2.89 20.11
CA ASP A 118 10.70 -2.80 18.86
C ASP A 118 11.01 -4.17 18.25
N LEU A 119 10.27 -5.20 18.63
CA LEU A 119 10.54 -6.56 18.17
C LEU A 119 10.25 -6.69 16.67
N GLU A 120 11.30 -6.89 15.90
CA GLU A 120 11.25 -7.14 14.46
C GLU A 120 11.15 -8.65 14.20
N VAL A 121 10.22 -9.01 13.33
CA VAL A 121 9.80 -10.37 13.02
C VAL A 121 10.12 -10.67 11.56
N HIS A 122 10.78 -11.80 11.34
CA HIS A 122 11.24 -12.25 10.03
C HIS A 122 10.51 -13.52 9.61
N GLN A 123 9.74 -13.42 8.54
CA GLN A 123 9.08 -14.56 7.90
C GLN A 123 9.83 -14.96 6.62
N ASN A 124 10.20 -16.23 6.51
CA ASN A 124 10.90 -16.81 5.35
C ASN A 124 10.00 -17.64 4.44
N VAL A 125 8.69 -17.43 4.54
CA VAL A 125 7.69 -18.09 3.68
C VAL A 125 6.83 -17.02 3.03
N PRO A 126 6.30 -17.29 1.82
CA PRO A 126 5.34 -16.42 1.17
C PRO A 126 4.17 -16.09 2.10
N VAL A 127 3.84 -14.81 2.21
CA VAL A 127 2.61 -14.39 2.89
C VAL A 127 1.46 -14.67 1.93
N ARG A 128 0.58 -15.59 2.32
CA ARG A 128 -0.64 -15.85 1.54
C ARG A 128 -1.56 -14.65 1.67
N SER A 129 -2.14 -14.21 0.56
CA SER A 129 -3.13 -13.12 0.50
C SER A 129 -4.25 -13.18 1.53
N LYS A 130 -4.77 -14.37 1.85
CA LYS A 130 -5.82 -14.54 2.89
C LYS A 130 -5.38 -14.17 4.31
N PHE A 131 -4.09 -13.95 4.52
CA PHE A 131 -3.52 -13.55 5.81
C PHE A 131 -2.95 -12.14 5.76
N LEU A 132 -3.19 -11.40 4.69
CA LEU A 132 -2.66 -10.08 4.39
C LEU A 132 -3.80 -9.07 4.43
N HIS A 133 -3.51 -7.91 4.99
CA HIS A 133 -4.40 -6.76 4.98
C HIS A 133 -3.60 -5.51 4.59
N ILE A 134 -4.14 -4.72 3.66
CA ILE A 134 -3.56 -3.44 3.24
C ILE A 134 -4.31 -2.35 3.96
N HIS A 135 -3.59 -1.52 4.69
CA HIS A 135 -4.15 -0.45 5.51
C HIS A 135 -4.21 0.87 4.74
N ALA A 136 -4.90 1.84 5.33
CA ALA A 136 -4.76 3.22 4.87
C ALA A 136 -3.28 3.64 4.96
N PRO A 137 -2.76 4.31 3.92
CA PRO A 137 -1.39 4.80 3.96
C PRO A 137 -1.20 5.85 5.06
N LEU A 138 -0.01 5.86 5.66
CA LEU A 138 0.40 6.80 6.71
C LEU A 138 0.88 8.13 6.10
N VAL A 139 0.02 8.75 5.30
CA VAL A 139 0.27 10.08 4.70
C VAL A 139 -0.57 11.13 5.38
N GLY A 140 0.03 12.29 5.66
CA GLY A 140 -0.64 13.43 6.26
C GLY A 140 -0.98 14.52 5.24
N PRO A 141 -1.56 15.63 5.72
CA PRO A 141 -1.89 16.77 4.86
C PRO A 141 -0.68 17.38 4.13
N GLU A 142 0.53 17.27 4.69
CA GLU A 142 1.75 17.79 4.07
C GLU A 142 2.11 17.01 2.80
N GLU A 143 2.04 15.68 2.86
CA GLU A 143 2.31 14.79 1.72
C GLU A 143 1.19 14.84 0.67
N LEU A 144 -0.05 15.05 1.10
CA LEU A 144 -1.22 15.14 0.22
C LEU A 144 -1.34 16.51 -0.46
N GLY A 145 -0.77 17.57 0.10
CA GLY A 145 -0.86 18.93 -0.44
C GLY A 145 -2.32 19.35 -0.70
N ASP A 146 -2.59 19.84 -1.90
CA ASP A 146 -3.93 20.32 -2.31
C ASP A 146 -5.00 19.23 -2.29
N TYR A 147 -4.61 17.95 -2.26
CA TYR A 147 -5.56 16.82 -2.16
C TYR A 147 -6.06 16.58 -0.74
N ALA A 148 -5.40 17.10 0.30
CA ALA A 148 -5.75 16.76 1.69
C ALA A 148 -7.24 16.98 2.01
N PRO A 149 -7.85 18.14 1.68
CA PRO A 149 -9.27 18.36 1.94
C PRO A 149 -10.20 17.42 1.15
N LEU A 150 -9.80 17.05 -0.07
CA LEU A 150 -10.56 16.13 -0.93
C LEU A 150 -10.52 14.70 -0.36
N VAL A 151 -9.33 14.24 0.03
CA VAL A 151 -9.16 12.94 0.66
C VAL A 151 -9.98 12.88 1.93
N ASP A 152 -9.83 13.83 2.86
CA ASP A 152 -10.54 13.85 4.14
C ASP A 152 -12.07 13.77 3.98
N ALA A 153 -12.64 14.41 2.96
CA ALA A 153 -14.09 14.43 2.77
C ALA A 153 -14.66 13.20 2.05
N VAL A 154 -13.92 12.62 1.10
CA VAL A 154 -14.44 11.55 0.23
C VAL A 154 -14.05 10.18 0.73
N ALA A 155 -12.90 10.11 1.41
CA ALA A 155 -12.20 8.89 1.71
C ALA A 155 -13.04 7.79 2.30
N ASP A 156 -13.80 8.13 3.33
CA ASP A 156 -14.55 7.17 4.16
C ASP A 156 -16.06 7.28 3.93
N GLU A 157 -16.52 8.45 3.47
CA GLU A 157 -17.93 8.77 3.35
C GLU A 157 -18.53 8.34 1.99
N ASP A 158 -17.76 8.45 0.91
CA ASP A 158 -18.20 8.11 -0.44
C ASP A 158 -17.13 7.28 -1.18
N ARG A 159 -17.14 5.98 -0.90
CA ARG A 159 -16.19 5.02 -1.50
C ARG A 159 -16.31 4.92 -3.01
N LEU A 160 -17.50 5.15 -3.58
CA LEU A 160 -17.68 5.10 -5.03
C LEU A 160 -16.96 6.27 -5.71
N SER A 161 -17.16 7.49 -5.20
CA SER A 161 -16.42 8.66 -5.63
C SER A 161 -14.93 8.55 -5.33
N ALA A 162 -14.54 7.99 -4.18
CA ALA A 162 -13.15 7.79 -3.82
C ALA A 162 -12.41 6.95 -4.87
N LYS A 163 -13.01 5.84 -5.32
CA LYS A 163 -12.42 4.98 -6.37
C LYS A 163 -12.34 5.69 -7.72
N ALA A 164 -13.38 6.44 -8.10
CA ALA A 164 -13.36 7.20 -9.35
C ALA A 164 -12.27 8.29 -9.35
N LEU A 165 -12.13 9.03 -8.25
CA LEU A 165 -11.09 10.04 -8.07
C LEU A 165 -9.69 9.42 -7.96
N MET A 166 -9.56 8.23 -7.35
CA MET A 166 -8.31 7.48 -7.31
C MET A 166 -7.77 7.23 -8.73
N HIS A 167 -8.62 6.81 -9.67
CA HIS A 167 -8.20 6.61 -11.07
C HIS A 167 -7.69 7.90 -11.72
N LEU A 168 -8.36 9.03 -11.49
CA LEU A 168 -7.89 10.32 -12.00
C LEU A 168 -6.56 10.73 -11.37
N ALA A 169 -6.38 10.52 -10.06
CA ALA A 169 -5.13 10.80 -9.36
C ALA A 169 -3.97 9.92 -9.85
N VAL A 170 -4.23 8.63 -10.17
CA VAL A 170 -3.24 7.77 -10.83
C VAL A 170 -2.83 8.33 -12.18
N ILE A 171 -3.78 8.77 -13.00
CA ILE A 171 -3.45 9.34 -14.32
C ILE A 171 -2.69 10.67 -14.16
N ALA A 172 -3.11 11.51 -13.21
CA ALA A 172 -2.52 12.80 -12.92
C ALA A 172 -1.06 12.72 -12.46
N CYS A 173 -0.62 11.60 -11.89
CA CYS A 173 0.76 11.44 -11.45
C CYS A 173 1.76 11.33 -12.60
N GLU A 174 1.30 11.02 -13.83
CA GLU A 174 2.17 10.88 -15.02
C GLU A 174 3.39 9.96 -14.78
N ALA A 175 3.18 8.88 -14.04
CA ALA A 175 4.21 7.93 -13.60
C ALA A 175 5.28 8.49 -12.62
N ASP A 176 5.07 9.68 -12.05
CA ASP A 176 5.79 10.14 -10.85
C ASP A 176 5.15 9.54 -9.59
N PHE A 177 5.63 8.35 -9.20
CA PHE A 177 5.15 7.61 -8.03
C PHE A 177 5.66 8.16 -6.67
N ALA A 178 6.25 9.36 -6.66
CA ALA A 178 6.58 10.12 -5.45
C ALA A 178 5.78 11.44 -5.36
N SER A 179 4.89 11.70 -6.32
CA SER A 179 4.06 12.91 -6.36
C SER A 179 2.91 12.88 -5.35
N ALA A 180 2.40 14.07 -5.01
CA ALA A 180 1.18 14.23 -4.22
C ALA A 180 -0.04 13.54 -4.88
N ASP A 181 -0.08 13.47 -6.22
CA ASP A 181 -1.14 12.77 -6.96
C ASP A 181 -1.11 11.26 -6.69
N TRP A 182 0.08 10.65 -6.70
CA TRP A 182 0.22 9.25 -6.36
C TRP A 182 -0.16 8.98 -4.91
N TYR A 183 0.25 9.86 -3.99
CA TYR A 183 -0.07 9.73 -2.58
C TYR A 183 -1.58 9.86 -2.34
N ALA A 184 -2.24 10.81 -3.01
CA ALA A 184 -3.69 10.94 -3.01
C ALA A 184 -4.37 9.70 -3.60
N ALA A 185 -3.85 9.12 -4.68
CA ALA A 185 -4.39 7.88 -5.24
C ALA A 185 -4.35 6.72 -4.24
N CYS A 186 -3.20 6.49 -3.57
CA CYS A 186 -3.08 5.51 -2.49
C CYS A 186 -4.04 5.81 -1.34
N ALA A 187 -4.10 7.09 -0.94
CA ALA A 187 -4.95 7.58 0.11
C ALA A 187 -6.42 7.68 -0.29
N LEU A 188 -6.83 7.38 -1.52
CA LEU A 188 -8.23 7.18 -1.94
C LEU A 188 -8.56 5.69 -2.10
N ALA A 189 -7.54 4.89 -2.45
CA ALA A 189 -7.66 3.46 -2.65
C ALA A 189 -7.95 2.69 -1.36
N TRP A 190 -7.16 2.88 -0.29
CA TRP A 190 -7.10 1.94 0.85
C TRP A 190 -7.61 2.48 2.17
N ARG A 191 -8.44 1.70 2.88
CA ARG A 191 -9.02 2.06 4.18
C ARG A 191 -8.87 0.94 5.21
N GLU A 192 -9.06 1.30 6.48
CA GLU A 192 -9.16 0.32 7.56
C GLU A 192 -10.43 -0.54 7.45
N SER A 193 -11.52 0.02 6.91
CA SER A 193 -12.73 -0.74 6.59
C SER A 193 -12.63 -1.36 5.21
N GLU A 194 -13.06 -2.62 5.08
CA GLU A 194 -13.17 -3.26 3.77
C GLU A 194 -14.19 -2.53 2.88
N ASP A 195 -13.85 -2.40 1.60
CA ASP A 195 -14.79 -1.89 0.61
C ASP A 195 -16.00 -2.85 0.47
N PRO A 196 -17.20 -2.34 0.13
CA PRO A 196 -18.34 -3.19 -0.17
C PRO A 196 -18.00 -4.18 -1.31
N GLU A 197 -18.42 -5.45 -1.18
CA GLU A 197 -18.12 -6.51 -2.18
C GLU A 197 -18.53 -6.15 -3.62
N ARG A 198 -19.48 -5.23 -3.78
CA ARG A 198 -20.02 -4.81 -5.07
C ARG A 198 -19.46 -3.47 -5.57
N LEU A 199 -18.56 -2.82 -4.84
CA LEU A 199 -18.12 -1.46 -5.13
C LEU A 199 -17.61 -1.28 -6.57
N VAL A 200 -16.71 -2.17 -7.01
CA VAL A 200 -16.15 -2.12 -8.37
C VAL A 200 -17.25 -2.33 -9.43
N ARG A 201 -18.16 -3.28 -9.18
CA ARG A 201 -19.28 -3.54 -10.07
C ARG A 201 -20.22 -2.35 -10.16
N GLU A 202 -20.56 -1.73 -9.02
CA GLU A 202 -21.39 -0.53 -8.95
C GLU A 202 -20.74 0.64 -9.68
N LEU A 203 -19.43 0.81 -9.56
CA LEU A 203 -18.67 1.83 -10.29
C LEU A 203 -18.76 1.63 -11.81
N VAL A 204 -18.59 0.39 -12.28
CA VAL A 204 -18.71 0.05 -13.70
C VAL A 204 -20.14 0.26 -14.20
N GLU A 205 -21.15 -0.17 -13.44
CA GLU A 205 -22.58 -0.03 -13.81
C GLU A 205 -23.04 1.44 -13.83
N THR A 206 -22.46 2.29 -12.97
CA THR A 206 -22.80 3.72 -12.87
C THR A 206 -22.05 4.61 -13.88
N ASP A 207 -21.09 4.03 -14.61
CA ASP A 207 -20.11 4.71 -15.46
C ASP A 207 -19.07 5.52 -14.65
N PRO A 208 -17.81 5.04 -14.57
CA PRO A 208 -16.75 5.70 -13.81
C PRO A 208 -16.52 7.17 -14.20
N ASP A 209 -16.71 7.52 -15.48
CA ASP A 209 -16.59 8.90 -15.96
C ASP A 209 -17.63 9.81 -15.29
N LYS A 210 -18.87 9.35 -15.19
CA LYS A 210 -19.97 10.11 -14.58
C LYS A 210 -19.79 10.24 -13.09
N VAL A 211 -19.35 9.19 -12.41
CA VAL A 211 -19.04 9.22 -10.98
C VAL A 211 -17.92 10.23 -10.72
N ALA A 212 -16.82 10.17 -11.47
CA ALA A 212 -15.72 11.11 -11.34
C ALA A 212 -16.17 12.57 -11.61
N SER A 213 -16.93 12.79 -12.68
CA SER A 213 -17.44 14.12 -13.03
C SER A 213 -18.37 14.70 -11.95
N ALA A 214 -19.22 13.86 -11.34
CA ALA A 214 -20.12 14.26 -10.27
C ALA A 214 -19.34 14.61 -9.00
N ALA A 215 -18.39 13.75 -8.60
CA ALA A 215 -17.52 14.00 -7.45
C ALA A 215 -16.74 15.32 -7.61
N LEU A 216 -16.15 15.59 -8.78
CA LEU A 216 -15.45 16.85 -9.03
C LEU A 216 -16.36 18.08 -9.03
N ALA A 217 -17.66 17.92 -9.30
CA ALA A 217 -18.62 19.01 -9.19
C ALA A 217 -19.01 19.27 -7.73
N GLU A 218 -19.19 18.20 -6.95
CA GLU A 218 -19.55 18.25 -5.53
C GLU A 218 -18.42 18.84 -4.67
N TYR A 219 -17.19 18.34 -4.83
CA TYR A 219 -16.05 18.72 -4.00
C TYR A 219 -15.22 19.90 -4.54
N GLY A 220 -15.66 20.51 -5.65
CA GLY A 220 -14.91 21.55 -6.36
C GLY A 220 -14.60 22.81 -5.53
N THR A 221 -15.39 23.10 -4.50
CA THR A 221 -15.13 24.23 -3.59
C THR A 221 -14.24 23.87 -2.42
N LEU A 222 -14.15 22.58 -2.08
CA LEU A 222 -13.39 22.09 -0.92
C LEU A 222 -11.90 21.98 -1.22
N ALA A 223 -11.56 21.51 -2.42
CA ALA A 223 -10.19 21.37 -2.89
C ALA A 223 -10.07 21.92 -4.33
N PRO A 224 -10.13 23.25 -4.53
CA PRO A 224 -10.28 23.85 -5.85
C PRO A 224 -9.12 23.52 -6.80
N ASP A 225 -7.88 23.53 -6.30
CA ASP A 225 -6.69 23.29 -7.14
C ASP A 225 -6.58 21.81 -7.53
N ALA A 226 -6.75 20.89 -6.57
CA ALA A 226 -6.80 19.46 -6.85
C ALA A 226 -7.94 19.09 -7.81
N THR A 227 -9.15 19.59 -7.57
CA THR A 227 -10.31 19.28 -8.43
C THR A 227 -10.20 19.91 -9.82
N ALA A 228 -9.59 21.10 -9.95
CA ALA A 228 -9.28 21.69 -11.25
C ALA A 228 -8.31 20.81 -12.04
N ARG A 229 -7.22 20.35 -11.40
CA ARG A 229 -6.26 19.42 -12.00
C ARG A 229 -6.93 18.12 -12.44
N LEU A 230 -7.70 17.48 -11.56
CA LEU A 230 -8.39 16.23 -11.89
C LEU A 230 -9.44 16.41 -13.00
N ARG A 231 -10.06 17.59 -13.12
CA ARG A 231 -10.98 17.90 -14.23
C ARG A 231 -10.25 17.98 -15.56
N THR A 232 -9.08 18.63 -15.61
CA THR A 232 -8.23 18.61 -16.81
C THR A 232 -7.86 17.18 -17.20
N VAL A 233 -7.45 16.36 -16.24
CA VAL A 233 -7.11 14.95 -16.47
C VAL A 233 -8.31 14.15 -16.98
N LEU A 234 -9.51 14.38 -16.45
CA LEU A 234 -10.74 13.74 -16.92
C LEU A 234 -11.03 14.11 -18.38
N ASP A 235 -10.94 15.39 -18.74
CA ASP A 235 -11.21 15.86 -20.10
C ASP A 235 -10.18 15.33 -21.11
N GLU A 236 -8.89 15.31 -20.75
CA GLU A 236 -7.85 14.64 -21.56
C GLU A 236 -8.11 13.15 -21.71
N THR A 237 -8.61 12.48 -20.66
CA THR A 237 -8.89 11.05 -20.69
C THR A 237 -10.05 10.75 -21.64
N ARG A 238 -11.07 11.62 -21.67
CA ARG A 238 -12.19 11.54 -22.62
C ARG A 238 -11.70 11.71 -24.05
N ALA A 239 -10.87 12.73 -24.32
CA ALA A 239 -10.29 12.93 -25.64
C ALA A 239 -9.46 11.72 -26.09
N TRP A 240 -8.60 11.21 -25.20
CA TRP A 240 -7.83 9.99 -25.47
C TRP A 240 -8.73 8.77 -25.72
N ALA A 241 -9.83 8.61 -24.96
CA ALA A 241 -10.78 7.52 -25.15
C ALA A 241 -11.46 7.60 -26.52
N ASP A 242 -11.89 8.79 -26.94
CA ASP A 242 -12.49 9.05 -28.25
C ASP A 242 -11.52 8.70 -29.38
N GLU A 243 -10.24 9.10 -29.26
CA GLU A 243 -9.19 8.77 -30.23
C GLU A 243 -8.92 7.26 -30.35
N ASN A 244 -9.16 6.51 -29.27
CA ASN A 244 -8.96 5.06 -29.21
C ASN A 244 -10.26 4.25 -29.41
N GLY A 245 -11.38 4.90 -29.70
CA GLY A 245 -12.68 4.25 -29.92
C GLY A 245 -13.24 3.56 -28.68
N LEU A 246 -12.96 4.10 -27.49
CA LEU A 246 -13.39 3.58 -26.20
C LEU A 246 -14.53 4.44 -25.62
N GLU A 247 -15.44 3.82 -24.89
CA GLU A 247 -16.36 4.54 -24.00
C GLU A 247 -15.56 5.25 -22.89
N HIS A 248 -15.98 6.44 -22.48
CA HIS A 248 -15.21 7.28 -21.53
C HIS A 248 -14.88 6.56 -20.22
N GLY A 249 -15.84 5.87 -19.60
CA GLY A 249 -15.59 5.07 -18.40
C GLY A 249 -14.57 3.94 -18.61
N ARG A 250 -14.53 3.31 -19.79
CA ARG A 250 -13.50 2.31 -20.14
C ARG A 250 -12.15 2.98 -20.40
N GLY A 251 -12.16 4.16 -21.00
CA GLY A 251 -10.98 5.00 -21.21
C GLY A 251 -10.27 5.34 -19.90
N LEU A 252 -11.03 5.64 -18.84
CA LEU A 252 -10.49 5.88 -17.51
C LEU A 252 -9.69 4.69 -16.97
N PHE A 253 -10.27 3.48 -17.00
CA PHE A 253 -9.57 2.27 -16.57
C PHE A 253 -8.36 1.94 -17.46
N ALA A 254 -8.50 2.07 -18.78
CA ALA A 254 -7.41 1.80 -19.72
C ALA A 254 -6.23 2.76 -19.52
N ARG A 255 -6.48 4.07 -19.36
CA ARG A 255 -5.42 5.07 -19.13
C ARG A 255 -4.79 4.89 -17.75
N THR A 256 -5.57 4.49 -16.73
CA THR A 256 -5.02 4.09 -15.42
C THR A 256 -4.03 2.93 -15.58
N ALA A 257 -4.42 1.87 -16.30
CA ALA A 257 -3.56 0.71 -16.52
C ALA A 257 -2.25 1.08 -17.22
N LEU A 258 -2.29 1.95 -18.23
CA LEU A 258 -1.09 2.43 -18.93
C LEU A 258 -0.09 3.16 -18.02
N VAL A 259 -0.57 3.86 -16.98
CA VAL A 259 0.31 4.49 -15.99
C VAL A 259 0.87 3.44 -15.03
N LEU A 260 0.03 2.53 -14.55
CA LEU A 260 0.46 1.47 -13.63
C LEU A 260 1.43 0.47 -14.26
N ASP A 261 1.37 0.25 -15.58
CA ASP A 261 2.34 -0.57 -16.32
C ASP A 261 3.77 0.01 -16.27
N GLN A 262 3.91 1.30 -15.95
CA GLN A 262 5.20 1.96 -15.79
C GLN A 262 5.75 1.84 -14.36
N LEU A 263 4.97 1.28 -13.43
CA LEU A 263 5.38 1.08 -12.04
C LEU A 263 6.57 0.11 -12.00
N PRO A 264 7.73 0.52 -11.45
CA PRO A 264 8.89 -0.35 -11.45
C PRO A 264 8.63 -1.61 -10.63
N ALA A 265 8.90 -2.78 -11.21
CA ALA A 265 8.68 -4.07 -10.55
C ALA A 265 9.51 -4.25 -9.25
N HIS A 266 10.57 -3.48 -9.04
CA HIS A 266 11.55 -3.66 -7.95
C HIS A 266 12.08 -2.36 -7.31
N ALA A 267 11.37 -1.23 -7.40
CA ALA A 267 11.84 0.03 -6.82
C ALA A 267 11.56 0.13 -5.31
#